data_AF-A0A9P5TIP3-F1
#
_entry.id   AF-A0A9P5TIP3-F1
#
_cell.length_a   1.000
_cell.length_b   1.000
_cell.length_c   1.000
_cell.angle_alpha   90.00
_cell.angle_beta   90.00
_cell.angle_gamma   90.00
#
_symmetry.space_group_name_H-M   'P 1'
#
loop_
_entity.id
_entity.type
_entity.pdbx_description
1 polymer ?
#
loop_
_entity_poly.entity_id
_entity_poly.type
_entity_poly.pdbx_seq_one_letter_code
_entity_poly.pdbx_strand_id
1 'polypeptide(L)'
;MAPSNPLSRLPLWFSHWLGFRAQPQTPRSHYIIWLWSFIGSFCGISLIQAVFGQAHYFIERGVPSIVASYGATAVLIYGAIDVPLAQPRALFGGHFLGALTGICITKLFHLLPTEERFQQLLWLAGSLSCATSVVVMQVTGTTHPPAGATALLAAVNDDVRNMGWYYLPVVLLTSTLALAVALIVNNIQRRYPVFWFQPPSDRVLAIGRN
;
A
#
# COMPACT_ATOMS: atom_id res chain seq x y z
N MET A 1 0.95 -30.74 14.11
CA MET A 1 -0.24 -30.33 13.32
C MET A 1 0.10 -29.04 12.60
N ALA A 2 -0.02 -28.98 11.27
CA ALA A 2 0.12 -27.71 10.56
C ALA A 2 -0.94 -26.73 11.08
N PRO A 3 -0.60 -25.45 11.35
CA PRO A 3 -1.60 -24.49 11.81
C PRO A 3 -2.70 -24.38 10.75
N SER A 4 -3.93 -24.73 11.15
CA SER A 4 -5.10 -24.60 10.29
C SER A 4 -5.24 -23.14 9.88
N ASN A 5 -5.17 -22.84 8.57
CA ASN A 5 -5.34 -21.50 8.05
C ASN A 5 -6.69 -20.94 8.57
N PRO A 6 -6.72 -19.79 9.28
CA PRO A 6 -7.96 -19.28 9.87
C PRO A 6 -9.06 -19.06 8.82
N LEU A 7 -8.70 -18.78 7.57
CA LEU A 7 -9.63 -18.59 6.46
C LEU A 7 -10.36 -19.88 6.04
N SER A 8 -9.84 -21.06 6.40
CA SER A 8 -10.50 -22.33 6.09
C SER A 8 -11.77 -22.56 6.91
N ARG A 9 -12.01 -21.75 7.95
CA ARG A 9 -13.22 -21.81 8.78
C ARG A 9 -14.39 -21.04 8.18
N LEU A 10 -14.12 -20.16 7.21
CA LEU A 10 -15.12 -19.33 6.56
C LEU A 10 -15.74 -20.07 5.36
N PRO A 11 -17.00 -19.73 4.97
CA PRO A 11 -17.61 -20.26 3.76
C PRO A 11 -16.71 -20.05 2.54
N LEU A 12 -16.56 -21.07 1.69
CA LEU A 12 -15.62 -21.07 0.55
C LEU A 12 -15.84 -19.90 -0.41
N TRP A 13 -17.10 -19.53 -0.65
CA TRP A 13 -17.45 -18.41 -1.53
C TRP A 13 -16.90 -17.08 -1.01
N PHE A 14 -16.73 -16.92 0.30
CA PHE A 14 -16.20 -15.70 0.93
C PHE A 14 -14.69 -15.77 1.09
N SER A 15 -14.16 -16.90 1.60
CA SER A 15 -12.73 -17.08 1.80
C SER A 15 -11.92 -17.05 0.50
N HIS A 16 -12.53 -17.42 -0.63
CA HIS A 16 -11.95 -17.27 -1.96
C HIS A 16 -11.52 -15.84 -2.26
N TRP A 17 -12.35 -14.84 -1.95
CA TRP A 17 -12.02 -13.42 -2.17
C TRP A 17 -10.99 -12.88 -1.17
N LEU A 18 -10.69 -13.62 -0.11
CA LEU A 18 -9.64 -13.32 0.86
C LEU A 18 -8.34 -14.07 0.57
N GLY A 19 -8.22 -14.68 -0.61
CA GLY A 19 -7.02 -15.37 -1.08
C GLY A 19 -6.90 -16.83 -0.66
N PHE A 20 -7.90 -17.40 0.03
CA PHE A 20 -7.92 -18.83 0.34
C PHE A 20 -8.13 -19.65 -0.94
N ARG A 21 -7.35 -20.72 -1.10
CA ARG A 21 -7.48 -21.70 -2.19
C ARG A 21 -7.34 -23.09 -1.59
N ALA A 22 -8.32 -23.95 -1.87
CA ALA A 22 -8.30 -25.35 -1.43
C ALA A 22 -7.26 -26.18 -2.20
N GLN A 23 -6.97 -25.79 -3.44
CA GLN A 23 -5.98 -26.44 -4.31
C GLN A 23 -4.88 -25.45 -4.72
N PRO A 24 -3.64 -25.94 -4.95
CA PRO A 24 -2.57 -25.13 -5.53
C PRO A 24 -3.01 -24.51 -6.86
N GLN A 25 -2.68 -23.24 -7.08
CA GLN A 25 -2.97 -22.56 -8.36
C GLN A 25 -1.93 -22.99 -9.39
N THR A 26 -2.38 -23.29 -10.60
CA THR A 26 -1.47 -23.44 -11.74
C THR A 26 -0.98 -22.07 -12.19
N PRO A 27 0.29 -21.95 -12.65
CA PRO A 27 0.79 -20.72 -13.24
C PRO A 27 -0.13 -20.25 -14.37
N ARG A 28 -0.55 -18.99 -14.33
CA ARG A 28 -1.36 -18.39 -15.39
C ARG A 28 -0.46 -17.90 -16.51
N SER A 29 -0.98 -17.90 -17.74
CA SER A 29 -0.30 -17.32 -18.90
C SER A 29 -0.01 -15.83 -18.70
N HIS A 30 1.13 -15.35 -19.21
CA HIS A 30 1.55 -13.96 -19.09
C HIS A 30 0.49 -12.97 -19.62
N TYR A 31 -0.23 -13.31 -20.69
CA TYR A 31 -1.30 -12.46 -21.24
C TYR A 31 -2.44 -12.24 -20.24
N ILE A 32 -2.82 -13.28 -19.50
CA ILE A 32 -3.86 -13.20 -18.45
C ILE A 32 -3.36 -12.29 -17.32
N ILE A 33 -2.08 -12.41 -16.95
CA ILE A 33 -1.46 -11.55 -15.93
C ILE A 33 -1.50 -10.10 -16.39
N TRP A 34 -1.06 -9.79 -17.61
CA TRP A 34 -1.06 -8.43 -18.14
C TRP A 34 -2.46 -7.83 -18.21
N LEU A 35 -3.44 -8.59 -18.70
CA LEU A 35 -4.84 -8.18 -18.77
C LEU A 35 -5.38 -7.80 -17.40
N TRP A 36 -5.23 -8.67 -16.40
CA TRP A 36 -5.73 -8.38 -15.06
C TRP A 36 -4.93 -7.31 -14.32
N SER A 37 -3.64 -7.15 -14.65
CA SER A 37 -2.83 -6.05 -14.12
C SER A 37 -3.32 -4.70 -14.65
N PHE A 38 -3.68 -4.64 -15.94
CA PHE A 38 -4.30 -3.47 -16.55
C PHE A 38 -5.66 -3.18 -15.92
N ILE A 39 -6.57 -4.16 -15.90
CA ILE A 39 -7.92 -3.98 -15.34
C ILE A 39 -7.85 -3.57 -13.87
N GLY A 40 -7.03 -4.25 -13.06
CA GLY A 40 -6.87 -3.95 -11.63
C GLY A 40 -6.31 -2.55 -11.40
N SER A 41 -5.25 -2.18 -12.12
CA SER A 41 -4.65 -0.86 -12.00
C SER A 41 -5.61 0.24 -12.45
N PHE A 42 -6.28 0.06 -13.59
CA PHE A 42 -7.26 1.01 -14.09
C PHE A 42 -8.40 1.19 -13.08
N CYS A 43 -9.09 0.11 -12.69
CA CYS A 43 -10.20 0.19 -11.74
C CYS A 43 -9.77 0.76 -10.38
N GLY A 44 -8.60 0.37 -9.89
CA GLY A 44 -8.07 0.80 -8.60
C GLY A 44 -7.75 2.29 -8.57
N ILE A 45 -6.98 2.75 -9.58
CA ILE A 45 -6.60 4.16 -9.70
C ILE A 45 -7.82 5.03 -10.02
N SER A 46 -8.74 4.57 -10.90
CA SER A 46 -9.98 5.28 -11.18
C SER A 46 -10.87 5.41 -9.95
N LEU A 47 -10.98 4.37 -9.12
CA LEU A 47 -11.76 4.44 -7.88
C LEU A 47 -11.18 5.47 -6.90
N ILE A 48 -9.85 5.45 -6.70
CA ILE A 48 -9.16 6.42 -5.85
C ILE A 48 -9.40 7.85 -6.37
N GLN A 49 -9.17 8.09 -7.66
CA GLN A 49 -9.38 9.39 -8.27
C GLN A 49 -10.84 9.84 -8.25
N ALA A 50 -11.81 8.93 -8.40
CA ALA A 50 -13.22 9.26 -8.27
C ALA A 50 -13.55 9.68 -6.84
N VAL A 51 -13.06 8.96 -5.83
CA VAL A 51 -13.33 9.30 -4.41
C VAL A 51 -12.71 10.64 -4.05
N PHE A 52 -11.40 10.83 -4.26
CA PHE A 52 -10.72 12.06 -3.81
C PHE A 52 -10.85 13.24 -4.77
N GLY A 53 -11.05 12.97 -6.06
CA GLY A 53 -11.16 14.02 -7.10
C GLY A 53 -12.58 14.44 -7.44
N GLN A 54 -13.62 13.71 -7.01
CA GLN A 54 -15.02 14.05 -7.33
C GLN A 54 -15.92 14.21 -6.10
N ALA A 55 -15.55 13.66 -4.93
CA ALA A 55 -16.35 13.87 -3.73
C ALA A 55 -16.09 15.25 -3.11
N HIS A 56 -17.14 16.05 -2.99
CA HIS A 56 -17.10 17.41 -2.45
C HIS A 56 -16.35 17.50 -1.11
N TYR A 57 -16.57 16.52 -0.22
CA TYR A 57 -15.91 16.45 1.09
C TYR A 57 -14.37 16.47 1.02
N PHE A 58 -13.76 15.81 0.05
CA PHE A 58 -12.30 15.76 -0.09
C PHE A 58 -11.76 16.98 -0.83
N ILE A 59 -12.50 17.46 -1.84
CA ILE A 59 -12.16 18.67 -2.61
C ILE A 59 -12.13 19.89 -1.69
N GLU A 60 -13.16 20.10 -0.86
CA GLU A 60 -13.24 21.22 0.09
C GLU A 60 -12.09 21.22 1.12
N ARG A 61 -11.54 20.05 1.41
CA ARG A 61 -10.41 19.87 2.33
C ARG A 61 -9.04 19.94 1.66
N GLY A 62 -8.98 20.20 0.36
CA GLY A 62 -7.73 20.27 -0.40
C GLY A 62 -6.98 18.93 -0.47
N VAL A 63 -7.69 17.80 -0.36
CA VAL A 63 -7.05 16.48 -0.49
C VAL A 63 -6.71 16.24 -1.96
N PRO A 64 -5.44 15.94 -2.31
CA PRO A 64 -5.07 15.67 -3.69
C PRO A 64 -5.83 14.45 -4.22
N SER A 65 -6.26 14.50 -5.48
CA SER A 65 -7.02 13.42 -6.11
C SER A 65 -6.28 12.08 -6.13
N ILE A 66 -4.95 12.12 -6.15
CA ILE A 66 -4.09 10.96 -6.01
C ILE A 66 -2.75 11.32 -5.40
N VAL A 67 -2.29 10.48 -4.47
CA VAL A 67 -0.90 10.52 -3.99
C VAL A 67 -0.07 9.64 -4.92
N ALA A 68 0.96 10.21 -5.55
CA ALA A 68 1.75 9.55 -6.60
C ALA A 68 2.30 8.16 -6.20
N SER A 69 2.54 7.92 -4.90
CA SER A 69 2.93 6.60 -4.38
C SER A 69 1.97 5.49 -4.78
N TYR A 70 0.66 5.76 -4.89
CA TYR A 70 -0.32 4.72 -5.23
C TYR A 70 -0.24 4.24 -6.69
N GLY A 71 0.39 5.01 -7.58
CA GLY A 71 0.75 4.52 -8.91
C GLY A 71 1.75 3.37 -8.83
N ALA A 72 2.79 3.49 -7.98
CA ALA A 72 3.74 2.41 -7.74
C ALA A 72 3.13 1.26 -6.91
N THR A 73 2.22 1.56 -5.99
CA THR A 73 1.41 0.55 -5.29
C THR A 73 0.62 -0.30 -6.26
N ALA A 74 0.00 0.29 -7.28
CA ALA A 74 -0.75 -0.43 -8.31
C ALA A 74 0.12 -1.46 -9.05
N VAL A 75 1.38 -1.12 -9.36
CA VAL A 75 2.33 -2.07 -9.96
C VAL A 75 2.52 -3.31 -9.09
N LEU A 76 2.62 -3.13 -7.77
CA LEU A 76 2.78 -4.25 -6.84
C LEU A 76 1.49 -5.05 -6.65
N ILE A 77 0.39 -4.39 -6.27
CA ILE A 77 -0.83 -5.09 -5.82
C ILE A 77 -1.72 -5.59 -6.97
N TYR A 78 -1.50 -5.12 -8.20
CA TYR A 78 -2.21 -5.62 -9.39
C TYR A 78 -1.30 -6.35 -10.38
N GLY A 79 -0.02 -6.00 -10.43
CA GLY A 79 0.98 -6.60 -11.33
C GLY A 79 1.77 -7.74 -10.69
N ALA A 80 2.51 -7.43 -9.62
CA ALA A 80 3.39 -8.37 -8.92
C ALA A 80 2.75 -8.99 -7.68
N ILE A 81 1.53 -9.52 -7.82
CA ILE A 81 0.64 -9.87 -6.70
C ILE A 81 1.17 -10.95 -5.75
N ASP A 82 2.17 -11.72 -6.18
CA ASP A 82 2.75 -12.84 -5.43
C ASP A 82 3.92 -12.41 -4.53
N VAL A 83 4.45 -11.19 -4.68
CA VAL A 83 5.61 -10.75 -3.90
C VAL A 83 5.19 -10.36 -2.46
N PRO A 84 6.03 -10.62 -1.44
CA PRO A 84 5.75 -10.23 -0.05
C PRO A 84 5.44 -8.74 0.12
N LEU A 85 6.11 -7.88 -0.67
CA LEU A 85 5.97 -6.43 -0.64
C LEU A 85 4.60 -5.93 -1.14
N ALA A 86 3.86 -6.77 -1.87
CA ALA A 86 2.53 -6.46 -2.37
C ALA A 86 1.42 -6.86 -1.39
N GLN A 87 1.72 -7.63 -0.33
CA GLN A 87 0.68 -8.20 0.54
C GLN A 87 0.05 -7.15 1.47
N PRO A 88 -1.17 -7.37 2.01
CA PRO A 88 -1.92 -6.39 2.78
C PRO A 88 -1.16 -5.77 3.97
N ARG A 89 -0.38 -6.58 4.72
CA ARG A 89 0.46 -6.05 5.80
C ARG A 89 1.47 -5.01 5.31
N ALA A 90 2.13 -5.26 4.19
CA ALA A 90 3.07 -4.32 3.60
C ALA A 90 2.33 -3.07 3.10
N LEU A 91 1.24 -3.24 2.35
CA LEU A 91 0.42 -2.14 1.85
C LEU A 91 -0.01 -1.17 2.97
N PHE A 92 -0.66 -1.69 4.02
CA PHE A 92 -1.15 -0.85 5.12
C PHE A 92 -0.03 -0.36 6.02
N GLY A 93 0.80 -1.28 6.52
CA GLY A 93 1.85 -0.96 7.47
C GLY A 93 2.90 -0.02 6.87
N GLY A 94 3.28 -0.27 5.62
CA GLY A 94 4.23 0.57 4.90
C GLY A 94 3.69 1.99 4.72
N HIS A 95 2.52 2.16 4.10
CA HIS A 95 1.97 3.48 3.87
C HIS A 95 1.66 4.24 5.17
N PHE A 96 1.10 3.58 6.18
CA PHE A 96 0.81 4.21 7.47
C PHE A 96 2.08 4.66 8.19
N LEU A 97 3.09 3.79 8.32
CA LEU A 97 4.35 4.14 8.97
C LEU A 97 5.13 5.17 8.16
N GLY A 98 5.10 5.08 6.83
CA GLY A 98 5.69 6.08 5.94
C GLY A 98 5.08 7.46 6.15
N ALA A 99 3.74 7.56 6.09
CA ALA A 99 3.03 8.81 6.35
C ALA A 99 3.32 9.34 7.76
N LEU A 100 3.27 8.48 8.79
CA LEU A 100 3.54 8.85 10.17
C LEU A 100 4.95 9.41 10.35
N THR A 101 5.96 8.70 9.85
CA THR A 101 7.36 9.13 9.91
C THR A 101 7.56 10.46 9.18
N GLY A 102 6.99 10.60 7.97
CA GLY A 102 7.06 11.85 7.21
C GLY A 102 6.43 13.02 7.96
N ILE A 103 5.20 12.89 8.46
CA ILE A 103 4.52 13.93 9.24
C ILE A 103 5.35 14.32 10.47
N CYS A 104 5.87 13.35 11.23
CA CYS A 104 6.69 13.63 12.41
C CYS A 104 7.93 14.45 12.05
N ILE A 105 8.66 14.06 11.01
CA ILE A 105 9.87 14.78 10.56
C ILE A 105 9.49 16.18 10.07
N THR A 106 8.47 16.33 9.23
CA THR A 106 8.02 17.64 8.76
C THR A 106 7.60 18.55 9.91
N LYS A 107 6.88 18.04 10.90
CA LYS A 107 6.48 18.81 12.09
C LYS A 107 7.68 19.22 12.95
N LEU A 108 8.70 18.37 13.09
CA LEU A 108 9.96 18.75 13.76
C LEU A 108 10.69 19.88 13.02
N PHE A 109 10.73 19.82 11.69
CA PHE A 109 11.31 20.88 10.88
C PHE A 109 10.51 22.19 10.94
N HIS A 110 9.20 22.15 11.14
CA HIS A 110 8.40 23.36 11.40
C HIS A 110 8.70 24.04 12.75
N LEU A 111 9.50 23.43 13.64
CA LEU A 111 9.99 24.10 14.85
C LEU A 111 11.19 25.03 14.56
N LEU A 112 11.68 25.07 13.31
CA LEU A 112 12.72 26.02 12.91
C LEU A 112 12.24 27.46 13.05
N PRO A 113 13.15 28.43 13.31
CA PRO A 113 12.77 29.80 13.68
C PRO A 113 11.99 30.57 12.61
N THR A 114 12.21 30.24 11.32
CA THR A 114 11.56 30.92 10.20
C THR A 114 11.13 29.92 9.13
N GLU A 115 10.02 30.24 8.45
CA GLU A 115 9.53 29.46 7.32
C GLU A 115 10.56 29.43 6.17
N GLU A 116 11.28 30.53 5.94
CA GLU A 116 12.37 30.57 4.95
C GLU A 116 13.44 29.51 5.24
N ARG A 117 13.80 29.32 6.51
CA ARG A 117 14.77 28.30 6.91
C ARG A 117 14.25 26.89 6.66
N PHE A 118 12.96 26.66 6.89
CA PHE A 118 12.32 25.39 6.54
C PHE A 118 12.37 25.13 5.04
N GLN A 119 12.02 26.11 4.21
CA GLN A 119 12.06 25.99 2.75
C GLN A 119 13.48 25.69 2.22
N GLN A 120 14.51 26.34 2.78
CA GLN A 120 15.92 26.05 2.46
C GLN A 120 16.33 24.60 2.80
N LEU A 121 15.70 24.00 3.81
CA LEU A 121 15.98 22.65 4.29
C LEU A 121 14.94 21.61 3.86
N LEU A 122 14.04 21.97 2.94
CA LEU A 122 12.96 21.10 2.49
C LEU A 122 13.48 19.80 1.87
N TRP A 123 14.57 19.88 1.10
CA TRP A 123 15.25 18.73 0.50
C TRP A 123 15.77 17.76 1.58
N LEU A 124 16.22 18.29 2.73
CA LEU A 124 16.70 17.50 3.85
C LEU A 124 15.53 16.86 4.61
N ALA A 125 14.46 17.60 4.85
CA ALA A 125 13.25 17.08 5.48
C ALA A 125 12.65 15.92 4.66
N GLY A 126 12.56 16.08 3.33
CA GLY A 126 12.04 15.04 2.43
C GLY A 126 12.93 13.79 2.36
N SER A 127 14.24 13.96 2.23
CA SER A 127 15.20 12.84 2.19
C SER A 127 15.25 12.10 3.52
N LEU A 128 15.24 12.80 4.66
CA LEU A 128 15.18 12.19 5.99
C LEU A 128 13.86 11.44 6.19
N SER A 129 12.73 12.01 5.77
CA SER A 129 11.42 11.35 5.82
C SER A 129 11.43 10.02 5.08
N CYS A 130 11.94 10.01 3.85
CA CYS A 130 12.08 8.80 3.05
C CYS A 130 13.02 7.78 3.72
N ALA A 131 14.25 8.17 4.02
CA ALA A 131 15.27 7.26 4.56
C ALA A 131 14.87 6.66 5.91
N THR A 132 14.34 7.47 6.83
CA THR A 132 13.85 6.99 8.12
C THR A 132 12.66 6.05 7.94
N SER A 133 11.72 6.36 7.04
CA SER A 133 10.58 5.47 6.79
C SER A 133 10.99 4.09 6.26
N VAL A 134 12.03 4.04 5.41
CA VAL A 134 12.57 2.79 4.90
C VAL A 134 13.08 1.93 6.05
N VAL A 135 13.89 2.50 6.95
CA VAL A 135 14.41 1.78 8.13
C VAL A 135 13.27 1.34 9.05
N VAL A 136 12.30 2.22 9.31
CA VAL A 136 11.13 1.88 10.14
C VAL A 136 10.39 0.68 9.55
N MET A 137 10.09 0.70 8.25
CA MET A 137 9.41 -0.42 7.59
C MET A 137 10.22 -1.73 7.60
N GLN A 138 11.55 -1.64 7.48
CA GLN A 138 12.43 -2.81 7.58
C GLN A 138 12.34 -3.43 8.97
N VAL A 139 12.43 -2.60 10.02
CA VAL A 139 12.36 -3.05 11.42
C VAL A 139 10.99 -3.66 11.75
N THR A 140 9.89 -3.09 11.24
CA THR A 140 8.54 -3.59 11.50
C THR A 140 8.12 -4.74 10.59
N GLY A 141 8.92 -5.08 9.58
CA GLY A 141 8.58 -6.09 8.57
C GLY A 141 7.33 -5.68 7.78
N THR A 142 7.22 -4.41 7.41
CA THR A 142 6.11 -3.85 6.62
C THR A 142 6.61 -3.11 5.38
N THR A 143 7.80 -3.48 4.86
CA THR A 143 8.39 -2.87 3.67
C THR A 143 7.43 -2.88 2.50
N HIS A 144 7.03 -1.68 2.08
CA HIS A 144 6.29 -1.40 0.87
C HIS A 144 6.98 -0.24 0.18
N PRO A 145 7.82 -0.49 -0.84
CA PRO A 145 8.64 0.56 -1.46
C PRO A 145 7.89 1.85 -1.85
N PRO A 146 6.64 1.79 -2.36
CA PRO A 146 5.86 3.00 -2.65
C PRO A 146 5.65 3.92 -1.44
N ALA A 147 5.65 3.38 -0.22
CA ALA A 147 5.45 4.15 0.99
C ALA A 147 6.64 5.07 1.34
N GLY A 148 7.83 4.83 0.79
CA GLY A 148 8.93 5.80 0.89
C GLY A 148 8.56 7.13 0.23
N ALA A 149 7.86 7.08 -0.91
CA ALA A 149 7.31 8.28 -1.56
C ALA A 149 6.17 8.89 -0.74
N THR A 150 5.33 8.08 -0.08
CA THR A 150 4.31 8.57 0.85
C THR A 150 4.92 9.40 1.99
N ALA A 151 6.05 8.95 2.56
CA ALA A 151 6.79 9.68 3.59
C ALA A 151 7.41 10.97 3.06
N LEU A 152 8.06 10.91 1.89
CA LEU A 152 8.68 12.06 1.25
C LEU A 152 7.67 13.16 0.93
N LEU A 153 6.50 12.80 0.41
CA LEU A 153 5.43 13.75 0.05
C LEU A 153 4.87 14.50 1.26
N ALA A 154 4.90 13.91 2.47
CA ALA A 154 4.49 14.60 3.69
C ALA A 154 5.32 15.87 3.98
N ALA A 155 6.56 15.92 3.47
CA ALA A 155 7.42 17.08 3.58
C ALA A 155 7.33 17.99 2.35
N VAL A 156 7.51 17.44 1.14
CA VAL A 156 7.82 18.26 -0.06
C VAL A 156 6.61 18.73 -0.84
N ASN A 157 5.45 18.11 -0.65
CA ASN A 157 4.23 18.53 -1.35
C ASN A 157 3.37 19.38 -0.42
N ASP A 158 3.05 20.60 -0.86
CA ASP A 158 2.37 21.59 -0.04
C ASP A 158 0.96 21.13 0.38
N ASP A 159 0.18 20.56 -0.55
CA ASP A 159 -1.17 20.05 -0.25
C ASP A 159 -1.12 18.95 0.81
N VAL A 160 -0.20 18.00 0.66
CA VAL A 160 0.00 16.91 1.62
C VAL A 160 0.51 17.42 2.96
N ARG A 161 1.46 18.35 2.96
CA ARG A 161 2.00 18.97 4.18
C ARG A 161 0.90 19.72 4.94
N ASN A 162 0.03 20.44 4.23
CA ASN A 162 -1.08 21.19 4.80
C ASN A 162 -2.14 20.29 5.46
N MET A 163 -2.33 19.06 4.96
CA MET A 163 -3.19 18.06 5.63
C MET A 163 -2.66 17.69 7.03
N GLY A 164 -1.34 17.71 7.24
CA GLY A 164 -0.72 17.32 8.51
C GLY A 164 -1.18 15.93 8.98
N TRP A 165 -1.74 15.85 10.19
CA TRP A 165 -2.23 14.58 10.76
C TRP A 165 -3.41 13.96 9.99
N TYR A 166 -4.17 14.77 9.25
CA TYR A 166 -5.28 14.28 8.42
C TYR A 166 -4.80 13.41 7.25
N TYR A 167 -3.51 13.47 6.92
CA TYR A 167 -2.92 12.60 5.90
C TYR A 167 -2.98 11.11 6.29
N LEU A 168 -2.91 10.76 7.59
CA LEU A 168 -2.99 9.36 8.05
C LEU A 168 -4.30 8.66 7.66
N PRO A 169 -5.50 9.18 8.02
CA PRO A 169 -6.75 8.56 7.59
C PRO A 169 -6.95 8.59 6.07
N VAL A 170 -6.45 9.61 5.36
CA VAL A 170 -6.49 9.65 3.88
C VAL A 170 -5.68 8.50 3.27
N VAL A 171 -4.48 8.25 3.77
CA VAL A 171 -3.63 7.15 3.33
C VAL A 171 -4.26 5.79 3.66
N LEU A 172 -4.83 5.62 4.86
CA LEU A 172 -5.52 4.37 5.22
C LEU A 172 -6.75 4.12 4.35
N LEU A 173 -7.53 5.16 4.05
CA LEU A 173 -8.67 5.05 3.14
C LEU A 173 -8.20 4.69 1.73
N THR A 174 -7.18 5.37 1.20
CA THR A 174 -6.62 5.08 -0.13
C THR A 174 -6.13 3.63 -0.22
N SER A 175 -5.40 3.13 0.79
CA SER A 175 -4.98 1.72 0.88
C SER A 175 -6.15 0.74 0.96
N THR A 176 -7.24 1.13 1.63
CA THR A 176 -8.47 0.31 1.72
C THR A 176 -9.16 0.21 0.36
N LEU A 177 -9.32 1.32 -0.35
CA LEU A 177 -9.90 1.34 -1.71
C LEU A 177 -9.05 0.50 -2.67
N ALA A 178 -7.73 0.67 -2.62
CA ALA A 178 -6.79 -0.11 -3.42
C ALA A 178 -6.88 -1.62 -3.10
N LEU A 179 -6.92 -1.98 -1.81
CA LEU A 179 -7.05 -3.37 -1.39
C LEU A 179 -8.39 -3.97 -1.86
N ALA A 180 -9.49 -3.24 -1.73
CA ALA A 180 -10.81 -3.73 -2.13
C ALA A 180 -10.84 -4.13 -3.61
N VAL A 181 -10.29 -3.28 -4.49
CA VAL A 181 -10.18 -3.61 -5.92
C VAL A 181 -9.23 -4.80 -6.13
N ALA A 182 -8.10 -4.86 -5.40
CA ALA A 182 -7.16 -5.97 -5.53
C ALA A 182 -7.79 -7.31 -5.11
N LEU A 183 -8.58 -7.34 -4.03
CA LEU A 183 -9.31 -8.54 -3.60
C LEU A 183 -10.34 -8.98 -4.63
N ILE A 184 -11.05 -8.05 -5.28
CA ILE A 184 -12.02 -8.40 -6.30
C ILE A 184 -11.28 -8.87 -7.56
N VAL A 185 -10.52 -7.99 -8.21
CA VAL A 185 -9.97 -8.25 -9.55
C VAL A 185 -8.99 -9.42 -9.55
N ASN A 186 -8.09 -9.50 -8.55
CA ASN A 186 -7.08 -10.55 -8.56
C ASN A 186 -7.68 -11.93 -8.26
N ASN A 187 -8.77 -12.03 -7.52
CA ASN A 187 -9.37 -13.35 -7.21
C ASN A 187 -10.29 -13.90 -8.30
N ILE A 188 -10.54 -13.18 -9.40
CA ILE A 188 -11.34 -13.71 -10.52
C ILE A 188 -10.62 -14.89 -11.19
N GLN A 189 -9.35 -14.72 -11.55
CA GLN A 189 -8.55 -15.79 -12.18
C GLN A 189 -7.17 -16.01 -11.56
N ARG A 190 -6.74 -15.14 -10.64
CA ARG A 190 -5.47 -15.23 -9.91
C ARG A 190 -5.75 -15.48 -8.43
N ARG A 191 -4.75 -15.30 -7.56
CA ARG A 191 -4.88 -15.44 -6.12
C ARG A 191 -4.25 -14.24 -5.42
N TYR A 192 -5.03 -13.55 -4.60
CA TYR A 192 -4.50 -12.48 -3.77
C TYR A 192 -5.39 -12.28 -2.52
N PRO A 193 -4.83 -12.00 -1.35
CA PRO A 193 -3.41 -12.10 -1.04
C PRO A 193 -2.93 -13.56 -1.00
N VAL A 194 -1.62 -13.74 -1.08
CA VAL A 194 -0.97 -15.02 -0.77
C VAL A 194 -1.00 -15.23 0.75
N PHE A 195 -0.79 -14.17 1.52
CA PHE A 195 -0.89 -14.15 2.98
C PHE A 195 -1.28 -12.77 3.50
N TRP A 196 -1.91 -12.71 4.67
CA TRP A 196 -2.35 -11.44 5.27
C TRP A 196 -1.29 -10.80 6.18
N PHE A 197 -0.62 -11.59 7.04
CA PHE A 197 0.24 -11.06 8.10
C PHE A 197 1.68 -11.56 8.09
N GLN A 198 1.90 -12.82 7.70
CA GLN A 198 3.23 -13.43 7.70
C GLN A 198 3.38 -14.27 6.44
N PRO A 199 4.54 -14.20 5.77
CA PRO A 199 4.83 -15.11 4.67
C PRO A 199 4.83 -16.55 5.18
N PRO A 200 4.41 -17.53 4.36
CA PRO A 200 4.61 -18.94 4.67
C PRO A 200 6.10 -19.18 4.97
N SER A 201 6.41 -19.92 6.03
CA SER A 201 7.80 -20.23 6.36
C SER A 201 8.47 -21.02 5.24
N ASP A 202 9.77 -20.79 5.00
CA ASP A 202 10.53 -21.45 3.93
C ASP A 202 10.46 -22.99 3.99
N ARG A 203 10.24 -23.55 5.18
CA ARG A 203 10.01 -24.99 5.38
C ARG A 203 8.75 -25.52 4.67
N VAL A 204 7.71 -24.71 4.50
CA VAL A 204 6.46 -25.11 3.83
C VAL A 204 6.61 -25.07 2.30
N LEU A 205 7.46 -24.18 1.77
CA LEU A 205 7.77 -24.11 0.33
C LEU A 205 8.71 -25.24 -0.13
N ALA A 206 9.56 -25.76 0.76
CA ALA A 206 10.44 -26.89 0.46
C ALA A 206 9.69 -28.23 0.34
N ILE A 207 8.61 -28.43 1.11
CA ILE A 207 7.83 -29.68 1.10
C ILE A 207 6.93 -29.80 -0.15
N GLY A 208 6.55 -28.67 -0.76
CA GLY A 208 5.76 -28.65 -2.00
C GLY A 208 6.58 -28.71 -3.30
N ARG A 209 7.90 -28.88 -3.21
CA ARG A 209 8.84 -28.93 -4.34
C ARG A 209 9.50 -30.31 -4.53
N ASN A 210 9.13 -31.31 -3.72
CA ASN A 210 9.58 -32.69 -3.85
C ASN A 210 8.41 -33.60 -4.26
#